data_AF-A0A7V5LIB7-F1
#
_entry.id   AF-A0A7V5LIB7-F1
#
_cell.length_a   1.000
_cell.length_b   1.000
_cell.length_c   1.000
_cell.angle_alpha   90.00
_cell.angle_beta   90.00
_cell.angle_gamma   90.00
#
_symmetry.space_group_name_H-M   'P 1'
#
loop_
_entity.id
_entity.type
_entity.pdbx_description
1 polymer ?
#
loop_
_entity_poly.entity_id
_entity_poly.type
_entity_poly.pdbx_seq_one_letter_code
_entity_poly.pdbx_strand_id
1 'polypeptide(L)' 'MKLDVLAFGTHPDDVELFCGGTIASLVEQGYRVGIVDLTRGELGTRGDVQT' A
#
# COMPACT_ATOMS: atom_id res chain seq x y z
N MET A 1 10.63 14.73 1.59
CA MET A 1 9.79 14.61 0.38
C MET A 1 8.34 14.85 0.81
N LYS A 2 7.53 15.61 0.06
CA LYS A 2 6.11 15.85 0.41
C LYS A 2 5.23 14.94 -0.46
N LEU A 3 4.32 14.22 0.19
CA LEU A 3 3.28 13.41 -0.45
C LEU A 3 1.97 14.21 -0.45
N ASP A 4 1.17 14.01 -1.48
CA ASP A 4 -0.17 14.60 -1.61
C ASP A 4 -1.22 13.66 -1.00
N VAL A 5 -1.01 12.35 -1.10
CA VAL A 5 -1.88 11.31 -0.54
C VAL A 5 -1.04 10.26 0.17
N LEU A 6 -1.53 9.78 1.32
CA LEU A 6 -0.94 8.70 2.11
C LEU A 6 -2.02 7.68 2.45
N ALA A 7 -1.84 6.44 1.99
CA ALA A 7 -2.75 5.32 2.26
C ALA A 7 -2.15 4.39 3.31
N PHE A 8 -2.95 3.96 4.28
CA PHE A 8 -2.54 3.04 5.33
C PHE A 8 -3.24 1.69 5.15
N GLY A 9 -2.44 0.63 5.08
CA GLY A 9 -2.89 -0.77 5.11
C GLY A 9 -2.46 -1.44 6.42
N THR A 10 -3.27 -2.38 6.91
CA THR A 10 -2.87 -3.13 8.11
C THR A 10 -1.79 -4.16 7.74
N HIS A 11 -1.96 -4.81 6.59
CA HIS A 11 -1.07 -5.81 6.03
C HIS A 11 -0.63 -5.41 4.62
N PRO A 12 0.53 -5.91 4.14
CA PRO A 12 0.92 -5.73 2.74
C PRO A 12 -0.14 -6.38 1.85
N ASP A 13 -0.62 -5.66 0.84
CA ASP A 13 -1.72 -5.96 -0.09
C ASP A 13 -3.08 -5.29 0.21
N ASP A 14 -3.34 -4.85 1.45
CA ASP A 14 -4.65 -4.26 1.80
C ASP A 14 -4.95 -3.06 0.90
N VAL A 15 -3.96 -2.19 0.70
CA VAL A 15 -4.13 -0.95 -0.06
C VAL A 15 -4.30 -1.22 -1.55
N GLU A 16 -3.56 -2.17 -2.10
CA GLU A 16 -3.69 -2.61 -3.49
C GLU A 16 -5.06 -3.24 -3.74
N LEU A 17 -5.52 -4.10 -2.81
CA LEU A 17 -6.78 -4.84 -2.92
C LEU A 17 -8.00 -3.92 -2.88
N PHE A 18 -8.00 -2.94 -1.97
CA PHE A 18 -9.18 -2.09 -1.75
C PHE A 18 -9.10 -0.73 -2.46
N CYS A 19 -7.89 -0.23 -2.78
CA CYS A 19 -7.69 1.12 -3.30
C CYS A 19 -6.78 1.18 -4.54
N GLY A 20 -6.37 0.04 -5.12
CA GLY A 20 -5.43 0.03 -6.26
C GLY A 20 -5.89 0.90 -7.44
N GLY A 21 -7.17 0.84 -7.81
CA GLY A 21 -7.73 1.68 -8.89
C GLY A 21 -7.72 3.18 -8.56
N THR A 22 -8.02 3.54 -7.31
CA THR A 22 -7.98 4.93 -6.84
C THR A 22 -6.55 5.45 -6.83
N ILE A 23 -5.59 4.67 -6.34
CA ILE A 23 -4.17 5.03 -6.33
C ILE A 23 -3.64 5.21 -7.74
N ALA A 24 -3.95 4.29 -8.66
CA ALA A 24 -3.57 4.41 -10.05
C ALA A 24 -4.10 5.71 -10.67
N SER A 25 -5.38 6.03 -10.47
CA SER A 25 -5.98 7.27 -10.98
C SER A 25 -5.35 8.54 -10.39
N LEU A 26 -5.00 8.53 -9.10
CA LEU A 26 -4.32 9.67 -8.46
C LEU A 26 -2.91 9.87 -9.01
N VAL A 27 -2.17 8.78 -9.24
CA VAL A 27 -0.84 8.83 -9.86
C VAL A 27 -0.96 9.34 -11.31
N GLU A 28 -1.95 8.89 -12.09
CA GLU A 28 -2.21 9.40 -13.45
C GLU A 28 -2.51 10.90 -13.48
N GLN A 29 -3.18 11.42 -12.44
CA GLN A 29 -3.44 12.86 -12.26
C GLN A 29 -2.21 13.65 -11.79
N GLY A 30 -1.08 12.99 -11.53
CA GLY A 30 0.19 13.62 -11.12
C GLY A 30 0.38 13.78 -9.61
N TYR A 31 -0.49 13.21 -8.78
CA TYR A 31 -0.33 13.23 -7.33
C TYR A 31 0.79 12.29 -6.88
N ARG A 32 1.57 12.72 -5.88
CA ARG A 32 2.52 11.86 -5.18
C ARG A 32 1.81 11.08 -4.09
N VAL A 33 1.67 9.77 -4.30
CA VAL A 33 1.03 8.85 -3.37
C VAL A 33 2.08 8.02 -2.63
N GLY A 34 1.92 7.82 -1.32
CA GLY A 34 2.66 6.84 -0.55
C GLY A 34 1.73 5.82 0.10
N ILE A 35 2.26 4.62 0.34
CA ILE A 35 1.58 3.53 1.04
C ILE A 35 2.36 3.24 2.32
N VAL A 36 1.64 2.97 3.41
CA VAL A 36 2.21 2.55 4.70
C VAL A 36 1.53 1.26 5.12
N ASP A 37 2.32 0.20 5.17
CA ASP A 37 1.92 -1.06 5.79
C ASP A 37 2.26 -1.01 7.28
N LEU A 38 1.26 -1.23 8.13
CA LEU A 38 1.44 -1.21 9.58
C LEU A 38 2.13 -2.47 10.12
N THR A 39 2.05 -3.56 9.36
CA THR A 39 2.68 -4.85 9.69
C THR A 39 3.37 -5.42 8.45
N ARG A 40 4.20 -6.45 8.64
CA ARG A 40 4.82 -7.18 7.52
C ARG A 40 4.01 -8.40 7.09
N GLY A 41 2.84 -8.63 7.68
CA GLY A 41 2.02 -9.82 7.41
C GLY A 41 2.66 -11.11 7.97
N GLU A 42 3.33 -11.03 9.11
CA GLU A 42 4.15 -12.12 9.70
C GLU A 42 3.36 -13.41 10.01
N LEU A 43 2.03 -13.32 10.09
CA LEU A 43 1.11 -14.44 10.32
C LEU A 43 0.34 -14.86 9.06
N GLY A 44 0.81 -14.44 7.88
CA GLY A 44 0.24 -14.82 6.59
C GLY A 44 0.30 -16.34 6.37
N THR A 45 -0.68 -16.87 5.65
CA THR A 45 -0.77 -18.32 5.37
C THR A 45 0.30 -18.82 4.41
N ARG A 46 0.95 -17.91 3.67
CA ARG A 46 1.96 -18.17 2.64
C ARG A 46 3.03 -17.07 2.67
N GLY A 47 4.26 -17.45 2.35
CA GLY A 47 5.43 -16.56 2.42
C GLY A 47 6.02 -16.50 3.83
N ASP A 48 7.26 -16.05 3.94
CA ASP A 48 7.91 -15.71 5.20
C ASP A 48 8.74 -14.44 5.02
N VAL A 49 9.18 -13.83 6.13
CA VAL A 49 9.92 -12.56 6.11
C VAL A 49 11.36 -12.73 5.59
N GLN A 50 11.88 -13.95 5.52
CA GLN A 50 13.29 -14.24 5.19
C GLN A 50 13.52 -14.47 3.70
N THR A 51 12.47 -14.83 2.96
CA THR A 51 12.54 -15.32 1.58
C THR A 51 11.87 -14.37 0.60
#